data_AF-A0A969TE09-F1
#
_entry.id   AF-A0A969TE09-F1
#
_cell.length_a   1.000
_cell.length_b   1.000
_cell.length_c   1.000
_cell.angle_alpha   90.00
_cell.angle_beta   90.00
_cell.angle_gamma   90.00
#
_symmetry.space_group_name_H-M   'P 1'
#
loop_
_entity.id
_entity.type
_entity.pdbx_description
1 polymer ?
#
loop_
_entity_poly.entity_id
_entity_poly.type
_entity_poly.pdbx_seq_one_letter_code
_entity_poly.pdbx_strand_id
1 'polypeptide(L)'
;MSNQDLIRLSQSHLNLLSICPPKFQQVYIECLGSLCAPEQQDTMEWGSRFHLLMQQRELSLSIEPLLATDTELDSSLKALIQAAPELAPNPQVWREAEHCRTLSVGNFLFTVIYDLLIAENNRAAIFDWKTYRQPIGIKKLKQNWQTRLYLYVLVETSEYKPEQAQMTYWFVKSGKPKNVTIKYSQQEHRQTEQELTILLSDLATWLQNYREFQTNFPHQPDCENSCRFYQDFATADPHEEMFKSIDEIEEVSI
;
A
#
# COMPACT_ATOMS: atom_id res chain seq x y z
N MET A 1 21.50 -8.01 -27.05
CA MET A 1 20.54 -7.19 -26.29
C MET A 1 20.51 -7.75 -24.88
N SER A 2 21.10 -7.05 -23.92
CA SER A 2 21.14 -7.50 -22.52
C SER A 2 19.70 -7.57 -22.01
N ASN A 3 19.27 -8.74 -21.56
CA ASN A 3 18.00 -8.95 -20.90
C ASN A 3 18.12 -8.30 -19.50
N GLN A 4 17.94 -6.98 -19.41
CA GLN A 4 17.87 -6.32 -18.12
C GLN A 4 16.55 -6.70 -17.48
N ASP A 5 16.61 -7.53 -16.43
CA ASP A 5 15.45 -7.88 -15.64
C ASP A 5 14.82 -6.60 -15.06
N LEU A 6 13.51 -6.43 -15.30
CA LEU A 6 12.75 -5.29 -14.78
C LEU A 6 12.69 -5.37 -13.25
N ILE A 7 12.99 -4.24 -12.60
CA ILE A 7 12.90 -4.11 -11.15
C ILE A 7 11.43 -3.90 -10.78
N ARG A 8 10.85 -4.86 -10.08
CA ARG A 8 9.45 -4.78 -9.63
C ARG A 8 9.34 -3.95 -8.36
N LEU A 9 8.49 -2.92 -8.40
CA LEU A 9 8.22 -2.05 -7.26
C LEU A 9 6.72 -2.00 -6.96
N SER A 10 6.41 -1.70 -5.70
CA SER A 10 5.03 -1.52 -5.20
C SER A 10 4.95 -0.27 -4.33
N GLN A 11 3.74 0.11 -3.91
CA GLN A 11 3.56 1.24 -3.01
C GLN A 11 4.35 1.12 -1.70
N SER A 12 4.53 -0.09 -1.17
CA SER A 12 5.28 -0.33 0.07
C SER A 12 6.77 -0.05 -0.12
N HIS A 13 7.32 -0.45 -1.28
CA HIS A 13 8.68 -0.11 -1.69
C HIS A 13 8.88 1.40 -1.75
N LEU A 14 7.98 2.13 -2.45
CA LEU A 14 8.07 3.58 -2.58
C LEU A 14 7.91 4.30 -1.24
N ASN A 15 6.98 3.85 -0.38
CA ASN A 15 6.82 4.37 0.98
C ASN A 15 8.10 4.22 1.79
N LEU A 16 8.69 3.02 1.85
CA LEU A 16 9.90 2.80 2.64
C LEU A 16 11.09 3.56 2.06
N LEU A 17 11.29 3.53 0.74
CA LEU A 17 12.37 4.23 0.07
C LEU A 17 12.30 5.76 0.28
N SER A 18 11.10 6.33 0.27
CA SER A 18 10.90 7.76 0.51
C SER A 18 11.16 8.17 1.96
N ILE A 19 10.97 7.25 2.91
CA ILE A 19 11.20 7.50 4.34
C ILE A 19 12.67 7.24 4.71
N CYS A 20 13.22 6.10 4.28
CA CYS A 20 14.53 5.63 4.69
C CYS A 20 15.13 4.69 3.63
N PRO A 21 15.95 5.21 2.71
CA PRO A 21 16.70 4.39 1.77
C PRO A 21 17.62 3.35 2.42
N PRO A 22 18.31 3.61 3.56
CA PRO A 22 19.06 2.57 4.27
C PRO A 22 18.18 1.41 4.74
N LYS A 23 17.00 1.68 5.29
CA LYS A 23 16.05 0.63 5.70
C LYS A 23 15.50 -0.13 4.50
N PHE A 24 15.26 0.57 3.39
CA PHE A 24 14.90 -0.07 2.13
C PHE A 24 15.96 -1.07 1.66
N GLN A 25 17.24 -0.68 1.69
CA GLN A 25 18.36 -1.57 1.37
C GLN A 25 18.36 -2.80 2.29
N GLN A 26 18.32 -2.59 3.60
CA GLN A 26 18.30 -3.68 4.59
C GLN A 26 17.17 -4.69 4.32
N VAL A 27 15.96 -4.21 4.08
CA VAL A 27 14.77 -5.06 3.94
C VAL A 27 14.70 -5.74 2.58
N TYR A 28 14.90 -5.00 1.49
CA TYR A 28 14.57 -5.49 0.13
C TYR A 28 15.79 -5.88 -0.71
N ILE A 29 16.98 -5.40 -0.36
CA ILE A 29 18.23 -5.73 -1.08
C ILE A 29 19.01 -6.79 -0.30
N GLU A 30 19.14 -6.61 1.01
CA GLU A 30 19.90 -7.51 1.89
C GLU A 30 19.02 -8.61 2.51
N CYS A 31 17.70 -8.51 2.35
CA CYS A 31 16.72 -9.47 2.88
C CYS A 31 16.77 -9.64 4.41
N LEU A 32 17.18 -8.60 5.13
CA LEU A 32 17.28 -8.56 6.60
C LEU A 32 15.99 -8.01 7.23
N GLY A 33 14.87 -8.69 6.96
CA GLY A 33 13.56 -8.36 7.53
C GLY A 33 13.31 -9.04 8.89
N SER A 34 12.57 -8.37 9.77
CA SER A 34 12.11 -8.97 11.04
C SER A 34 10.92 -9.91 10.81
N LEU A 35 10.80 -10.94 11.64
CA LEU A 35 9.63 -11.82 11.69
C LEU A 35 8.41 -11.02 12.22
N CYS A 36 7.23 -11.24 11.65
CA CYS A 36 6.00 -10.61 12.14
C CYS A 36 5.66 -11.12 13.55
N ALA A 37 5.25 -10.23 14.44
CA ALA A 37 4.78 -10.61 15.76
C ALA A 37 3.43 -11.38 15.66
N PRO A 38 3.14 -12.36 16.54
CA PRO A 38 1.91 -13.16 16.47
C PRO A 38 0.61 -12.35 16.42
N GLU A 39 0.53 -11.24 17.17
CA GLU A 39 -0.66 -10.37 17.19
C GLU A 39 -0.94 -9.67 15.86
N GLN A 40 0.12 -9.39 15.09
CA GLN A 40 0.00 -8.86 13.73
C GLN A 40 -0.51 -9.94 12.77
N GLN A 41 -0.20 -11.20 13.04
CA GLN A 41 -0.59 -12.34 12.21
C GLN A 41 -2.11 -12.59 12.24
N ASP A 42 -2.74 -12.52 13.41
CA ASP A 42 -4.20 -12.67 13.55
C ASP A 42 -4.96 -11.53 12.85
N THR A 43 -4.46 -10.30 12.95
CA THR A 43 -5.04 -9.15 12.24
C THR A 43 -4.87 -9.27 10.72
N MET A 44 -3.74 -9.81 10.26
CA MET A 44 -3.50 -10.09 8.85
C MET A 44 -4.39 -11.22 8.31
N GLU A 45 -4.64 -12.26 9.11
CA GLU A 45 -5.52 -13.37 8.72
C GLU A 45 -6.97 -12.89 8.56
N TRP A 46 -7.51 -12.18 9.56
CA TRP A 46 -8.86 -11.61 9.46
C TRP A 46 -9.00 -10.71 8.24
N GLY A 47 -7.99 -9.85 8.01
CA GLY A 47 -7.98 -8.98 6.85
C GLY A 47 -7.99 -9.76 5.54
N SER A 48 -7.14 -10.76 5.40
CA SER A 48 -7.07 -11.62 4.20
C SER A 48 -8.40 -12.33 3.92
N ARG A 49 -9.06 -12.82 4.97
CA ARG A 49 -10.40 -13.43 4.86
C ARG A 49 -11.46 -12.42 4.44
N PHE A 50 -11.38 -11.17 4.91
CA PHE A 50 -12.27 -10.09 4.47
C PHE A 50 -12.07 -9.74 2.98
N HIS A 51 -10.83 -9.64 2.50
CA HIS A 51 -10.56 -9.41 1.06
C HIS A 51 -11.11 -10.56 0.21
N LEU A 52 -10.87 -11.81 0.60
CA LEU A 52 -11.39 -12.99 -0.10
C LEU A 52 -12.94 -13.00 -0.14
N LEU A 53 -13.58 -12.64 0.98
CA LEU A 53 -15.03 -12.51 1.07
C LEU A 53 -15.57 -11.50 0.05
N MET A 54 -14.94 -10.32 -0.02
CA MET A 54 -15.33 -9.27 -0.96
C MET A 54 -15.11 -9.71 -2.41
N GLN A 55 -13.97 -10.34 -2.71
CA GLN A 55 -13.69 -10.89 -4.03
C GLN A 55 -14.73 -11.93 -4.46
N GLN A 56 -15.05 -12.91 -3.62
CA GLN A 56 -16.04 -13.94 -3.92
C GLN A 56 -17.43 -13.34 -4.16
N ARG A 57 -17.82 -12.35 -3.35
CA ARG A 57 -19.07 -11.63 -3.52
C ARG A 57 -19.16 -10.94 -4.88
N GLU A 58 -18.11 -10.24 -5.29
CA GLU A 58 -18.06 -9.56 -6.59
C GLU A 58 -18.13 -10.53 -7.77
N LEU A 59 -17.52 -11.72 -7.62
CA LEU A 59 -17.60 -12.82 -8.59
C LEU A 59 -18.92 -13.61 -8.53
N SER A 60 -19.88 -13.22 -7.68
CA SER A 60 -21.15 -13.95 -7.44
C SER A 60 -20.94 -15.41 -7.00
N LEU A 61 -19.84 -15.69 -6.30
CA LEU A 61 -19.56 -16.98 -5.67
C LEU A 61 -20.22 -17.07 -4.29
N SER A 62 -20.40 -18.29 -3.79
CA SER A 62 -20.97 -18.54 -2.46
C SER A 62 -20.03 -18.01 -1.37
N ILE A 63 -20.51 -17.07 -0.57
CA ILE A 63 -19.77 -16.46 0.55
C ILE A 63 -20.11 -17.10 1.90
N GLU A 64 -21.17 -17.90 1.95
CA GLU A 64 -21.66 -18.58 3.16
C GLU A 64 -20.57 -19.36 3.90
N PRO A 65 -19.66 -20.11 3.22
CA PRO A 65 -18.60 -20.84 3.91
C PRO A 65 -17.62 -19.95 4.69
N LEU A 66 -17.36 -18.72 4.19
CA LEU A 66 -16.47 -17.77 4.85
C LEU A 66 -17.10 -17.14 6.10
N LEU A 67 -18.44 -17.02 6.09
CA LEU A 67 -19.24 -16.40 7.15
C LEU A 67 -19.71 -17.39 8.21
N ALA A 68 -19.82 -18.68 7.87
CA ALA A 68 -20.45 -19.70 8.72
C ALA A 68 -19.84 -19.82 10.13
N THR A 69 -18.56 -19.48 10.28
CA THR A 69 -17.82 -19.60 11.54
C THR A 69 -17.32 -18.26 12.08
N ASP A 70 -17.67 -17.13 11.44
CA ASP A 70 -17.09 -15.82 11.76
C ASP A 70 -18.15 -14.72 11.80
N THR A 71 -18.64 -14.47 13.01
CA THR A 71 -19.65 -13.45 13.28
C THR A 71 -19.12 -12.03 13.11
N GLU A 72 -17.81 -11.80 13.24
CA GLU A 72 -17.20 -10.49 13.02
C GLU A 72 -17.15 -10.17 11.52
N LEU A 73 -16.79 -11.13 10.66
CA LEU A 73 -16.85 -10.97 9.21
C LEU A 73 -18.29 -10.71 8.72
N ASP A 74 -19.26 -11.50 9.18
CA ASP A 74 -20.67 -11.36 8.79
C ASP A 74 -21.23 -9.98 9.20
N SER A 75 -20.99 -9.56 10.45
CA SER A 75 -21.43 -8.25 10.94
C SER A 75 -20.73 -7.10 10.21
N SER A 76 -19.43 -7.22 9.92
CA SER A 76 -18.67 -6.21 9.18
C SER A 76 -19.15 -6.08 7.74
N LEU A 77 -19.43 -7.19 7.05
CA LEU A 77 -19.99 -7.20 5.70
C LEU A 77 -21.36 -6.53 5.66
N LYS A 78 -22.28 -6.92 6.57
CA LYS A 78 -23.62 -6.34 6.65
C LYS A 78 -23.56 -4.84 6.90
N ALA A 79 -22.71 -4.41 7.83
CA ALA A 79 -22.51 -3.00 8.13
C ALA A 79 -21.96 -2.23 6.92
N LEU A 80 -20.99 -2.81 6.19
CA LEU A 80 -20.43 -2.21 4.98
C LEU A 80 -21.49 -2.04 3.89
N ILE A 81 -22.24 -3.10 3.56
CA ILE A 81 -23.27 -3.07 2.51
C ILE A 81 -24.35 -2.01 2.86
N GLN A 82 -24.72 -1.90 4.14
CA GLN A 82 -25.67 -0.89 4.58
C GLN A 82 -25.12 0.54 4.45
N ALA A 83 -23.84 0.75 4.72
CA ALA A 83 -23.21 2.07 4.69
C ALA A 83 -22.77 2.51 3.28
N ALA A 84 -22.59 1.57 2.35
CA ALA A 84 -22.02 1.79 1.03
C ALA A 84 -22.98 1.33 -0.08
N PRO A 85 -24.10 2.05 -0.32
CA PRO A 85 -25.06 1.69 -1.35
C PRO A 85 -24.45 1.63 -2.76
N GLU A 86 -23.36 2.35 -3.01
CA GLU A 86 -22.58 2.29 -4.25
C GLU A 86 -21.94 0.92 -4.54
N LEU A 87 -21.79 0.05 -3.52
CA LEU A 87 -21.27 -1.31 -3.68
C LEU A 87 -22.34 -2.31 -4.10
N ALA A 88 -23.61 -1.90 -4.17
CA ALA A 88 -24.68 -2.74 -4.70
C ALA A 88 -24.35 -3.15 -6.15
N PRO A 89 -24.49 -4.44 -6.52
CA PRO A 89 -24.27 -4.88 -7.89
C PRO A 89 -25.15 -4.10 -8.86
N ASN A 90 -24.52 -3.52 -9.89
CA ASN A 90 -25.22 -2.87 -10.98
C ASN A 90 -24.70 -3.44 -12.30
N PRO A 91 -25.49 -4.25 -13.03
CA PRO A 91 -25.04 -4.90 -14.27
C PRO A 91 -24.79 -3.91 -15.42
N GLN A 92 -25.20 -2.65 -15.28
CA GLN A 92 -24.97 -1.61 -16.29
C GLN A 92 -23.62 -0.92 -16.14
N VAL A 93 -22.90 -1.16 -15.04
CA VAL A 93 -21.63 -0.53 -14.74
C VAL A 93 -20.53 -1.58 -14.72
N TRP A 94 -19.44 -1.31 -15.42
CA TRP A 94 -18.29 -2.21 -15.40
C TRP A 94 -17.62 -2.15 -14.02
N ARG A 95 -17.31 -3.33 -13.46
CA ARG A 95 -16.62 -3.47 -12.20
C ARG A 95 -15.81 -4.75 -12.16
N GLU A 96 -14.67 -4.73 -11.50
CA GLU A 96 -13.80 -5.88 -11.35
C GLU A 96 -13.11 -5.86 -9.99
N ALA A 97 -13.16 -6.99 -9.28
CA ALA A 97 -12.44 -7.21 -8.03
C ALA A 97 -11.01 -7.68 -8.32
N GLU A 98 -10.07 -7.32 -7.44
CA GLU A 98 -8.65 -7.65 -7.59
C GLU A 98 -8.08 -7.24 -8.95
N HIS A 99 -8.53 -6.09 -9.48
CA HIS A 99 -8.15 -5.61 -10.80
C HIS A 99 -6.67 -5.19 -10.82
N CYS A 100 -5.86 -5.96 -11.53
CA CYS A 100 -4.42 -5.75 -11.65
C CYS A 100 -4.10 -4.79 -12.80
N ARG A 101 -3.23 -3.81 -12.55
CA ARG A 101 -2.63 -2.96 -13.58
C ARG A 101 -1.13 -2.90 -13.42
N THR A 102 -0.44 -2.78 -14.54
CA THR A 102 1.01 -2.62 -14.58
C THR A 102 1.41 -1.36 -15.33
N LEU A 103 2.47 -0.71 -14.86
CA LEU A 103 3.05 0.47 -15.49
C LEU A 103 4.57 0.33 -15.48
N SER A 104 5.19 0.48 -16.64
CA SER A 104 6.65 0.48 -16.77
C SER A 104 7.18 1.90 -16.89
N VAL A 105 8.19 2.22 -16.07
CA VAL A 105 8.90 3.51 -16.10
C VAL A 105 10.40 3.20 -16.15
N GLY A 106 11.01 3.36 -17.33
CA GLY A 106 12.39 2.91 -17.56
C GLY A 106 12.56 1.42 -17.26
N ASN A 107 13.48 1.07 -16.36
CA ASN A 107 13.76 -0.31 -15.95
C ASN A 107 12.89 -0.77 -14.76
N PHE A 108 11.93 0.03 -14.32
CA PHE A 108 11.06 -0.28 -13.21
C PHE A 108 9.67 -0.70 -13.69
N LEU A 109 9.08 -1.69 -13.02
CA LEU A 109 7.74 -2.19 -13.28
C LEU A 109 6.91 -2.06 -12.00
N PHE A 110 5.87 -1.24 -12.06
CA PHE A 110 4.85 -1.17 -11.02
C PHE A 110 3.76 -2.19 -11.28
N THR A 111 3.27 -2.81 -10.22
CA THR A 111 2.05 -3.62 -10.22
C THR A 111 1.16 -3.13 -9.10
N VAL A 112 -0.03 -2.65 -9.46
CA VAL A 112 -1.07 -2.24 -8.51
C VAL A 112 -2.25 -3.18 -8.65
N ILE A 113 -2.85 -3.55 -7.52
CA ILE A 113 -4.05 -4.39 -7.47
C ILE A 113 -5.09 -3.59 -6.71
N TYR A 114 -6.20 -3.29 -7.39
CA TYR A 114 -7.34 -2.61 -6.79
C TYR A 114 -8.30 -3.65 -6.24
N ASP A 115 -8.65 -3.57 -4.96
CA ASP A 115 -9.59 -4.54 -4.37
C ASP A 115 -10.92 -4.55 -5.12
N LEU A 116 -11.40 -3.37 -5.54
CA LEU A 116 -12.50 -3.21 -6.47
C LEU A 116 -12.31 -1.94 -7.31
N LEU A 117 -12.36 -2.08 -8.63
CA LEU A 117 -12.43 -0.96 -9.56
C LEU A 117 -13.82 -0.89 -10.17
N ILE A 118 -14.48 0.26 -10.08
CA ILE A 118 -15.74 0.55 -10.77
C ILE A 118 -15.45 1.62 -11.83
N ALA A 119 -15.80 1.33 -13.08
CA ALA A 119 -15.49 2.18 -14.23
C ALA A 119 -16.76 2.54 -15.02
N GLU A 120 -16.98 3.85 -15.19
CA GLU A 120 -18.06 4.46 -15.97
C GLU A 120 -17.47 5.42 -17.01
N ASN A 121 -18.24 5.87 -18.00
CA ASN A 121 -17.70 6.71 -19.08
C ASN A 121 -16.98 7.99 -18.62
N ASN A 122 -17.37 8.56 -17.48
CA ASN A 122 -16.85 9.83 -16.98
C ASN A 122 -16.21 9.74 -15.58
N ARG A 123 -16.10 8.54 -15.01
CA ARG A 123 -15.60 8.33 -13.65
C ARG A 123 -15.00 6.94 -13.49
N ALA A 124 -13.87 6.86 -12.81
CA ALA A 124 -13.30 5.62 -12.30
C ALA A 124 -13.09 5.74 -10.78
N ALA A 125 -13.60 4.76 -10.04
CA ALA A 125 -13.51 4.71 -8.59
C ALA A 125 -12.81 3.43 -8.15
N ILE A 126 -11.65 3.61 -7.50
CA ILE A 126 -10.94 2.55 -6.79
C ILE A 126 -11.52 2.46 -5.38
N PHE A 127 -11.90 1.28 -4.95
CA PHE A 127 -12.25 0.99 -3.56
C PHE A 127 -11.16 0.10 -2.96
N ASP A 128 -10.76 0.42 -1.73
CA ASP A 128 -9.72 -0.29 -1.00
C ASP A 128 -10.21 -0.56 0.44
N TRP A 129 -10.19 -1.83 0.83
CA TRP A 129 -10.70 -2.33 2.10
C TRP A 129 -9.61 -2.23 3.18
N LYS A 130 -9.80 -1.33 4.14
CA LYS A 130 -8.93 -1.19 5.32
C LYS A 130 -9.49 -1.96 6.50
N THR A 131 -8.72 -2.94 6.93
CA THR A 131 -9.08 -3.90 7.97
C THR A 131 -8.53 -3.51 9.35
N TYR A 132 -8.07 -2.26 9.52
CA TYR A 132 -7.67 -1.67 10.79
C TYR A 132 -8.65 -0.56 11.24
N ARG A 133 -8.67 -0.26 12.54
CA ARG A 133 -9.83 0.37 13.20
C ARG A 133 -10.05 1.87 12.93
N GLN A 134 -9.04 2.65 12.55
CA GLN A 134 -9.22 4.10 12.43
C GLN A 134 -8.69 4.69 11.12
N PRO A 135 -9.44 5.61 10.48
CA PRO A 135 -8.94 6.38 9.36
C PRO A 135 -7.70 7.17 9.75
N ILE A 136 -6.65 7.00 8.96
CA ILE A 136 -5.53 7.94 8.97
C ILE A 136 -6.08 9.26 8.38
N GLY A 137 -5.69 10.42 8.95
CA GLY A 137 -6.18 11.71 8.47
C GLY A 137 -5.97 11.92 6.97
N ILE A 138 -6.93 12.55 6.29
CA ILE A 138 -6.99 12.68 4.82
C ILE A 138 -5.68 13.20 4.19
N LYS A 139 -4.98 14.11 4.87
CA LYS A 139 -3.68 14.66 4.40
C LYS A 139 -2.62 13.56 4.30
N LYS A 140 -2.51 12.69 5.31
CA LYS A 140 -1.57 11.56 5.31
C LYS A 140 -1.94 10.53 4.25
N LEU A 141 -3.24 10.25 4.06
CA LEU A 141 -3.70 9.35 2.99
C LEU A 141 -3.30 9.89 1.61
N LYS A 142 -3.53 11.18 1.34
CA LYS A 142 -3.12 11.81 0.07
C LYS A 142 -1.61 11.74 -0.18
N GLN A 143 -0.79 11.85 0.86
CA GLN A 143 0.67 11.81 0.75
C GLN A 143 1.22 10.38 0.61
N ASN A 144 0.48 9.37 1.07
CA ASN A 144 0.93 7.97 1.02
C ASN A 144 1.07 7.47 -0.42
N TRP A 145 2.13 6.70 -0.71
CA TRP A 145 2.37 6.17 -2.04
C TRP A 145 1.31 5.19 -2.53
N GLN A 146 0.52 4.55 -1.65
CA GLN A 146 -0.60 3.74 -2.09
C GLN A 146 -1.60 4.58 -2.88
N THR A 147 -2.11 5.66 -2.28
CA THR A 147 -3.05 6.58 -2.95
C THR A 147 -2.46 7.13 -4.24
N ARG A 148 -1.23 7.64 -4.16
CA ARG A 148 -0.58 8.33 -5.27
C ARG A 148 -0.31 7.41 -6.43
N LEU A 149 0.31 6.24 -6.17
CA LEU A 149 0.63 5.27 -7.20
C LEU A 149 -0.63 4.66 -7.80
N TYR A 150 -1.66 4.35 -6.99
CA TYR A 150 -2.89 3.74 -7.49
C TYR A 150 -3.63 4.65 -8.46
N LEU A 151 -3.82 5.92 -8.07
CA LEU A 151 -4.46 6.93 -8.92
C LEU A 151 -3.62 7.28 -10.15
N TYR A 152 -2.29 7.38 -9.98
CA TYR A 152 -1.37 7.62 -11.09
C TYR A 152 -1.42 6.50 -12.12
N VAL A 153 -1.25 5.24 -11.70
CA VAL A 153 -1.31 4.08 -12.61
C VAL A 153 -2.67 3.95 -13.26
N LEU A 154 -3.77 4.24 -12.57
CA LEU A 154 -5.11 4.21 -13.16
C LEU A 154 -5.19 5.17 -14.36
N VAL A 155 -4.75 6.42 -14.18
CA VAL A 155 -4.74 7.44 -15.23
C VAL A 155 -3.77 7.06 -16.36
N GLU A 156 -2.54 6.67 -16.04
CA GLU A 156 -1.51 6.35 -17.04
C GLU A 156 -1.81 5.13 -17.92
N THR A 157 -2.75 4.29 -17.49
CA THR A 157 -3.09 3.04 -18.20
C THR A 157 -4.55 3.02 -18.68
N SER A 158 -5.19 4.18 -18.75
CA SER A 158 -6.57 4.33 -19.22
C SER A 158 -6.79 5.67 -19.92
N GLU A 159 -8.02 5.88 -20.42
CA GLU A 159 -8.44 7.14 -21.05
C GLU A 159 -9.01 8.15 -20.05
N TYR A 160 -8.99 7.83 -18.74
CA TYR A 160 -9.52 8.72 -17.70
C TYR A 160 -8.61 9.92 -17.47
N LYS A 161 -9.19 11.11 -17.44
CA LYS A 161 -8.50 12.31 -16.94
C LYS A 161 -8.30 12.20 -15.43
N PRO A 162 -7.28 12.85 -14.85
CA PRO A 162 -7.07 12.86 -13.40
C PRO A 162 -8.33 13.22 -12.59
N GLU A 163 -9.10 14.22 -13.02
CA GLU A 163 -10.32 14.67 -12.33
C GLU A 163 -11.46 13.63 -12.34
N GLN A 164 -11.35 12.59 -13.18
CA GLN A 164 -12.31 11.50 -13.30
C GLN A 164 -11.93 10.30 -12.42
N ALA A 165 -10.71 10.29 -11.86
CA ALA A 165 -10.24 9.23 -10.98
C ALA A 165 -10.44 9.61 -9.51
N GLN A 166 -10.88 8.63 -8.72
CA GLN A 166 -10.95 8.75 -7.26
C GLN A 166 -10.59 7.43 -6.59
N MET A 167 -10.15 7.52 -5.34
CA MET A 167 -9.88 6.36 -4.48
C MET A 167 -10.64 6.52 -3.17
N THR A 168 -11.43 5.52 -2.81
CA THR A 168 -12.22 5.48 -1.58
C THR A 168 -11.70 4.37 -0.69
N TYR A 169 -11.15 4.76 0.46
CA TYR A 169 -10.78 3.84 1.53
C TYR A 169 -12.01 3.52 2.36
N TRP A 170 -12.30 2.24 2.58
CA TRP A 170 -13.34 1.78 3.50
C TRP A 170 -12.71 1.09 4.70
N PHE A 171 -12.84 1.68 5.89
CA PHE A 171 -12.38 1.14 7.16
C PHE A 171 -13.49 0.28 7.76
N VAL A 172 -13.35 -1.04 7.68
CA VAL A 172 -14.46 -1.99 7.91
C VAL A 172 -14.43 -2.65 9.29
N LYS A 173 -13.25 -2.76 9.91
CA LYS A 173 -13.11 -3.37 11.23
C LYS A 173 -13.70 -2.45 12.29
N SER A 174 -14.47 -3.01 13.25
CA SER A 174 -15.21 -2.34 14.35
C SER A 174 -16.73 -2.16 14.20
N GLY A 175 -17.37 -2.70 13.15
CA GLY A 175 -18.83 -2.73 13.01
C GLY A 175 -19.51 -1.39 12.69
N LYS A 176 -18.74 -0.29 12.62
CA LYS A 176 -19.19 1.01 12.10
C LYS A 176 -18.25 1.44 10.98
N PRO A 177 -18.51 1.01 9.74
CA PRO A 177 -17.61 1.30 8.65
C PRO A 177 -17.53 2.81 8.41
N LYS A 178 -16.31 3.28 8.18
CA LYS A 178 -16.02 4.68 7.82
C LYS A 178 -15.38 4.69 6.45
N ASN A 179 -15.58 5.77 5.69
CA ASN A 179 -14.85 5.94 4.44
C ASN A 179 -14.13 7.27 4.37
N VAL A 180 -13.08 7.30 3.54
CA VAL A 180 -12.39 8.52 3.12
C VAL A 180 -12.22 8.45 1.62
N THR A 181 -12.86 9.38 0.90
CA THR A 181 -12.71 9.51 -0.55
C THR A 181 -11.66 10.57 -0.90
N ILE A 182 -10.68 10.16 -1.68
CA ILE A 182 -9.64 10.99 -2.25
C ILE A 182 -9.99 11.25 -3.72
N LYS A 183 -10.29 12.51 -4.04
CA LYS A 183 -10.37 12.98 -5.42
C LYS A 183 -8.96 13.25 -5.94
N TYR A 184 -8.77 13.01 -7.23
CA TYR A 184 -7.52 13.27 -7.92
C TYR A 184 -7.62 14.49 -8.84
N SER A 185 -6.47 15.06 -9.20
CA SER A 185 -6.38 16.29 -9.99
C SER A 185 -5.13 16.28 -10.86
N GLN A 186 -5.15 17.06 -11.94
CA GLN A 186 -4.00 17.21 -12.83
C GLN A 186 -2.75 17.73 -12.10
N GLN A 187 -2.92 18.51 -11.03
CA GLN A 187 -1.81 18.96 -10.20
C GLN A 187 -1.19 17.80 -9.41
N GLU A 188 -2.01 17.00 -8.71
CA GLU A 188 -1.54 15.82 -7.97
C GLU A 188 -0.91 14.77 -8.89
N HIS A 189 -1.40 14.68 -10.13
CA HIS A 189 -0.86 13.83 -11.16
C HIS A 189 0.55 14.22 -11.58
N ARG A 190 0.76 15.49 -11.99
CA ARG A 190 2.08 16.00 -12.34
C ARG A 190 3.07 15.94 -11.17
N GLN A 191 2.60 16.23 -9.95
CA GLN A 191 3.44 16.10 -8.76
C GLN A 191 3.86 14.64 -8.53
N THR A 192 2.94 13.69 -8.70
CA THR A 192 3.25 12.27 -8.58
C THR A 192 4.25 11.81 -9.63
N GLU A 193 4.08 12.21 -10.89
CA GLU A 193 5.04 11.92 -11.97
C GLU A 193 6.45 12.45 -11.64
N GLN A 194 6.54 13.71 -11.21
CA GLN A 194 7.82 14.34 -10.89
C GLN A 194 8.54 13.65 -9.74
N GLU A 195 7.84 13.44 -8.62
CA GLU A 195 8.42 12.78 -7.44
C GLU A 195 8.78 11.32 -7.72
N LEU A 196 7.96 10.61 -8.50
CA LEU A 196 8.24 9.24 -8.90
C LEU A 196 9.50 9.18 -9.78
N THR A 197 9.63 10.10 -10.74
CA THR A 197 10.79 10.18 -11.63
C THR A 197 12.08 10.43 -10.84
N ILE A 198 12.06 11.37 -9.89
CA ILE A 198 13.21 11.66 -9.01
C ILE A 198 13.57 10.42 -8.20
N LEU A 199 12.59 9.83 -7.50
CA LEU A 199 12.81 8.69 -6.62
C LEU A 199 13.35 7.46 -7.36
N LEU A 200 12.90 7.23 -8.60
CA LEU A 200 13.40 6.15 -9.45
C LEU A 200 14.81 6.42 -9.99
N SER A 201 15.11 7.67 -10.33
CA SER A 201 16.47 8.08 -10.73
C SER A 201 17.45 7.85 -9.58
N ASP A 202 17.08 8.30 -8.37
CA ASP A 202 17.87 8.11 -7.16
C ASP A 202 18.09 6.62 -6.87
N LEU A 203 17.02 5.81 -6.91
CA LEU A 203 17.12 4.37 -6.71
C LEU A 203 18.04 3.70 -7.73
N ALA A 204 17.96 4.09 -9.01
CA ALA A 204 18.83 3.54 -10.05
C ALA A 204 20.31 3.84 -9.75
N THR A 205 20.63 5.08 -9.37
CA THR A 205 21.98 5.48 -8.96
C THR A 205 22.46 4.73 -7.72
N TRP A 206 21.63 4.62 -6.69
CA TRP A 206 21.99 3.92 -5.46
C TRP A 206 22.21 2.42 -5.69
N LEU A 207 21.36 1.78 -6.48
CA LEU A 207 21.54 0.38 -6.86
C LEU A 207 22.84 0.16 -7.64
N GLN A 208 23.19 1.07 -8.56
CA GLN A 208 24.45 0.99 -9.29
C GLN A 208 25.63 1.14 -8.35
N ASN A 209 25.64 2.16 -7.49
CA ASN A 209 26.72 2.42 -6.55
C ASN A 209 26.90 1.28 -5.54
N TYR A 210 25.81 0.67 -5.07
CA TYR A 210 25.89 -0.48 -4.19
C TYR A 210 26.51 -1.69 -4.91
N ARG A 211 26.12 -1.97 -6.16
CA ARG A 211 26.69 -3.09 -6.93
C ARG A 211 28.16 -2.89 -7.26
N GLU A 212 28.55 -1.70 -7.72
CA GLU A 212 29.89 -1.41 -8.22
C GLU A 212 30.89 -1.09 -7.11
N PHE A 213 30.45 -0.39 -6.05
CA PHE A 213 31.32 0.19 -5.03
C PHE A 213 30.96 -0.23 -3.60
N GLN A 214 29.94 -1.09 -3.42
CA GLN A 214 29.45 -1.48 -2.08
C GLN A 214 29.09 -0.27 -1.20
N THR A 215 28.67 0.82 -1.83
CA THR A 215 28.27 2.04 -1.13
C THR A 215 26.82 1.92 -0.70
N ASN A 216 26.56 2.03 0.60
CA ASN A 216 25.21 1.99 1.17
C ASN A 216 24.36 3.16 0.69
N PHE A 217 23.04 2.94 0.67
CA PHE A 217 22.06 3.94 0.28
C PHE A 217 22.12 5.13 1.25
N PRO A 218 22.05 6.37 0.76
CA PRO A 218 22.17 7.55 1.61
C PRO A 218 20.90 7.80 2.42
N HIS A 219 21.03 8.47 3.56
CA HIS A 219 19.89 9.01 4.28
C HIS A 219 19.26 10.19 3.53
N GLN A 220 17.94 10.36 3.65
CA GLN A 220 17.26 11.55 3.14
C GLN A 220 17.71 12.83 3.88
N PRO A 221 17.64 14.02 3.26
CA PRO A 221 17.83 15.29 3.97
C PRO A 221 16.81 15.38 5.11
N ASP A 222 17.26 15.63 6.34
CA ASP A 222 16.45 15.64 7.59
C ASP A 222 16.04 14.27 8.15
N CYS A 223 16.73 13.19 7.77
CA CYS A 223 16.46 11.85 8.30
C CYS A 223 16.52 11.78 9.83
N GLU A 224 17.44 12.51 10.47
CA GLU A 224 17.58 12.54 11.94
C GLU A 224 16.31 12.96 12.69
N ASN A 225 15.54 13.90 12.14
CA ASN A 225 14.34 14.43 12.80
C ASN A 225 13.03 13.83 12.28
N SER A 226 13.04 13.26 11.07
CA SER A 226 11.82 12.86 10.36
C SER A 226 11.69 11.35 10.10
N CYS A 227 12.80 10.60 10.19
CA CYS A 227 12.80 9.16 9.94
C CYS A 227 12.66 8.37 11.23
N ARG A 228 11.57 7.61 11.34
CA ARG A 228 11.34 6.69 12.46
C ARG A 228 12.39 5.57 12.61
N PHE A 229 13.20 5.33 11.58
CA PHE A 229 14.23 4.29 11.55
C PHE A 229 15.63 4.87 11.78
N TYR A 230 15.79 6.17 12.03
CA TYR A 230 17.12 6.76 12.17
C TYR A 230 17.93 6.12 13.29
N GLN A 231 17.29 5.79 14.41
CA GLN A 231 17.94 5.18 15.57
C GLN A 231 18.52 3.79 15.26
N ASP A 232 17.87 2.99 14.40
CA ASP A 232 18.38 1.69 13.93
C ASP A 232 19.78 1.79 13.28
N PHE A 233 20.14 2.98 12.79
CA PHE A 233 21.42 3.24 12.11
C PHE A 233 22.35 4.18 12.90
N ALA A 234 21.87 4.77 13.99
CA ALA A 234 22.64 5.73 14.79
C ALA A 234 23.60 5.06 15.79
N THR A 235 23.31 3.83 16.21
CA THR A 235 24.16 3.05 17.14
C THR A 235 25.08 2.09 16.38
N ALA A 236 26.20 2.61 15.91
CA ALA A 236 27.29 1.80 15.38
C ALA A 236 28.23 1.28 16.49
N ASP A 237 27.69 0.63 17.53
CA ASP A 237 28.52 -0.11 18.49
C ASP A 237 28.09 -1.60 18.52
N PRO A 238 28.83 -2.50 17.83
CA PRO A 238 28.41 -3.89 17.60
C PRO A 238 28.33 -4.78 18.87
N HIS A 239 28.71 -4.26 20.03
CA HIS A 239 28.93 -5.06 21.24
C HIS A 239 27.88 -4.91 22.34
N GLU A 240 26.94 -3.96 22.26
CA GLU A 240 25.97 -3.73 23.35
C GLU A 240 24.61 -4.42 23.17
N GLU A 241 24.20 -4.81 21.95
CA GLU A 241 22.84 -5.33 21.73
C GLU A 241 22.62 -6.79 22.12
N MET A 242 23.68 -7.59 22.31
CA MET A 242 23.50 -9.02 22.62
C MET A 242 23.01 -9.29 24.05
N PHE A 243 22.95 -8.29 24.93
CA PHE A 243 22.62 -8.48 26.36
C PHE A 243 21.50 -7.59 26.93
N LYS A 244 20.86 -6.73 26.14
CA LYS A 244 19.71 -5.92 26.64
C LYS A 244 18.33 -6.45 26.20
N SER A 245 18.28 -7.51 25.40
CA SER A 245 17.05 -7.99 24.74
C SER A 245 16.14 -8.91 25.58
N ILE A 246 16.23 -8.97 26.90
CA ILE A 246 15.32 -9.85 27.69
C ILE A 246 14.40 -9.11 28.66
N ASP A 247 14.75 -7.92 29.16
CA ASP A 247 14.03 -7.37 30.32
C ASP A 247 13.19 -6.09 30.08
N GLU A 248 13.15 -5.52 28.87
CA GLU A 248 12.42 -4.26 28.62
C GLU A 248 11.54 -4.30 27.35
N ILE A 249 10.63 -5.27 27.26
CA ILE A 249 9.50 -5.19 26.33
C ILE A 249 8.27 -4.71 27.12
N GLU A 250 8.10 -3.39 27.24
CA GLU A 250 6.78 -2.81 27.46
C GLU A 250 6.01 -2.82 26.13
N GLU A 251 4.84 -3.45 26.16
CA GLU A 251 3.85 -3.50 25.09
C GLU A 251 3.59 -2.12 24.48
N VAL A 252 3.80 -2.00 23.17
CA VAL A 252 3.17 -0.91 22.40
C VAL A 252 2.42 -1.52 21.23
N SER A 253 1.10 -1.37 21.32
CA SER A 253 0.10 -1.85 20.38
C SER A 253 0.24 -1.19 19.00
N ILE A 254 0.22 -2.01 17.94
CA ILE A 254 -0.12 -1.59 16.57
C ILE A 254 -1.18 -2.54 16.03
#